data_AF-A0A1J4QEZ7-F1
#
_entry.id   AF-A0A1J4QEZ7-F1
#
_cell.length_a   1.000
_cell.length_b   1.000
_cell.length_c   1.000
_cell.angle_alpha   90.00
_cell.angle_beta   90.00
_cell.angle_gamma   90.00
#
_symmetry.space_group_name_H-M   'P 1'
#
loop_
_entity.id
_entity.type
_entity.pdbx_description
1 polymer ?
#
loop_
_entity_poly.entity_id
_entity_poly.type
_entity_poly.pdbx_seq_one_letter_code
_entity_poly.pdbx_strand_id
1 'polypeptide(L)'
;MSTSFSEGPAEVVLVRRHLKLDHLKQLQIELLAEVFAAEPGVAKVVVRKQWLDIDYDAAVLTLDRVIAILEAHGGELSQDWWTAFKAGWYRRREEKLRSRLNEDKES
;
A
#
# COMPACT_ATOMS: atom_id res chain seq x y z
N MET A 1 4.66 -43.94 -9.12
CA MET A 1 3.40 -43.19 -9.01
C MET A 1 3.77 -41.73 -8.90
N SER A 2 3.58 -40.99 -9.99
CA SER A 2 3.85 -39.55 -10.04
C SER A 2 2.53 -38.84 -9.76
N THR A 3 2.44 -38.15 -8.64
CA THR A 3 1.40 -37.14 -8.41
C THR A 3 2.10 -35.79 -8.40
N SER A 4 2.23 -35.21 -9.59
CA SER A 4 2.48 -33.79 -9.75
C SER A 4 1.22 -33.06 -9.27
N PHE A 5 1.32 -32.33 -8.16
CA PHE A 5 0.34 -31.29 -7.85
C PHE A 5 0.50 -30.22 -8.93
N SER A 6 -0.47 -30.13 -9.83
CA SER A 6 -0.64 -28.95 -10.65
C SER A 6 -1.22 -27.87 -9.73
N GLU A 7 -0.37 -27.01 -9.17
CA GLU A 7 -0.81 -25.73 -8.64
C GLU A 7 -1.53 -25.01 -9.78
N GLY A 8 -2.85 -24.82 -9.65
CA GLY A 8 -3.58 -23.89 -10.49
C GLY A 8 -2.96 -22.50 -10.34
N PRO A 9 -3.08 -21.60 -11.35
CA PRO A 9 -2.49 -20.28 -11.24
C PRO A 9 -3.04 -19.64 -9.96
N ALA A 10 -2.17 -19.38 -8.99
CA ALA A 10 -2.52 -18.54 -7.86
C ALA A 10 -3.06 -17.24 -8.48
N GLU A 11 -4.34 -16.94 -8.26
CA GLU A 11 -4.95 -15.70 -8.75
C GLU A 11 -4.19 -14.54 -8.10
N VAL A 12 -3.25 -13.97 -8.84
CA VAL A 12 -2.46 -12.84 -8.38
C VAL A 12 -3.40 -11.64 -8.36
N VAL A 13 -3.85 -11.24 -7.18
CA VAL A 13 -4.73 -10.08 -7.01
C VAL A 13 -3.84 -8.84 -6.93
N LEU A 14 -3.33 -8.41 -8.10
CA LEU A 14 -2.47 -7.23 -8.19
C LEU A 14 -3.25 -5.96 -7.88
N VAL A 15 -2.86 -5.29 -6.80
CA VAL A 15 -3.38 -4.00 -6.38
C VAL A 15 -2.33 -2.93 -6.66
N ARG A 16 -2.74 -1.95 -7.47
CA ARG A 16 -1.96 -0.73 -7.71
C ARG A 16 -2.34 0.36 -6.72
N ARG A 17 -1.34 0.98 -6.10
CA ARG A 17 -1.49 2.15 -5.23
C ARG A 17 -0.63 3.30 -5.71
N HIS A 18 -1.25 4.47 -5.74
CA HIS A 18 -0.61 5.73 -6.05
C HIS A 18 -0.49 6.52 -4.74
N LEU A 19 0.73 6.61 -4.20
CA LEU A 19 1.01 7.36 -2.98
C LEU A 19 1.58 8.74 -3.34
N LYS A 20 0.92 9.78 -2.85
CA LYS A 20 1.42 11.16 -2.96
C LYS A 20 2.32 11.45 -1.77
N LEU A 21 3.59 11.70 -2.05
CA LEU A 21 4.67 11.93 -1.09
C LEU A 21 5.04 13.42 -1.08
N ASP A 22 4.04 14.29 -0.88
CA ASP A 22 4.27 15.73 -0.78
C ASP A 22 5.22 16.04 0.39
N HIS A 23 6.13 16.99 0.20
CA HIS A 23 7.14 17.39 1.20
C HIS A 23 8.24 16.36 1.50
N LEU A 24 8.31 15.26 0.74
CA LEU A 24 9.47 14.37 0.72
C LEU A 24 10.46 14.76 -0.38
N LYS A 25 11.76 14.69 -0.07
CA LYS A 25 12.84 14.91 -1.04
C LYS A 25 12.97 13.68 -1.94
N GLN A 26 13.46 13.87 -3.16
CA GLN A 26 13.66 12.79 -4.15
C GLN A 26 14.43 11.58 -3.57
N LEU A 27 15.55 11.82 -2.86
CA LEU A 27 16.33 10.78 -2.18
C LEU A 27 15.51 9.99 -1.14
N GLN A 28 14.61 10.65 -0.42
CA GLN A 28 13.75 10.00 0.57
C GLN A 28 12.71 9.10 -0.08
N ILE A 29 12.19 9.52 -1.23
CA ILE A 29 11.23 8.75 -2.02
C ILE A 29 11.93 7.53 -2.64
N GLU A 30 13.16 7.68 -3.11
CA GLU A 30 13.98 6.58 -3.64
C GLU A 30 14.31 5.54 -2.56
N LEU A 31 14.73 5.98 -1.36
CA LEU A 31 14.93 5.07 -0.22
C LEU A 31 13.66 4.31 0.14
N LEU A 32 12.51 4.99 0.18
CA LEU A 32 11.23 4.33 0.44
C LEU A 32 10.88 3.33 -0.67
N ALA A 33 11.20 3.65 -1.92
CA ALA A 33 10.97 2.76 -3.05
C ALA A 33 11.82 1.47 -2.96
N GLU A 34 13.08 1.58 -2.52
CA GLU A 34 13.96 0.42 -2.29
C GLU A 34 13.41 -0.48 -1.18
N VAL A 35 12.90 0.10 -0.09
CA VAL A 35 12.26 -0.66 0.99
C VAL A 35 11.06 -1.44 0.47
N PHE A 36 10.18 -0.80 -0.30
CA PHE A 36 9.03 -1.50 -0.88
C PHE A 36 9.46 -2.56 -1.90
N ALA A 37 10.48 -2.29 -2.71
CA ALA A 37 10.97 -3.25 -3.69
C ALA A 37 11.55 -4.52 -3.03
N ALA A 38 12.05 -4.42 -1.80
CA ALA A 38 12.54 -5.55 -1.02
C ALA A 38 11.42 -6.32 -0.28
N GLU A 39 10.19 -5.78 -0.23
CA GLU A 39 9.11 -6.39 0.55
C GLU A 39 8.45 -7.55 -0.22
N PRO A 40 8.25 -8.73 0.42
CA PRO A 40 7.57 -9.86 -0.19
C PRO A 40 6.16 -9.50 -0.64
N GLY A 41 5.82 -9.87 -1.89
CA GLY A 41 4.52 -9.57 -2.48
C GLY A 41 4.44 -8.23 -3.20
N VAL A 42 5.47 -7.39 -3.15
CA VAL A 42 5.58 -6.24 -4.05
C VAL A 42 6.07 -6.69 -5.41
N ALA A 43 5.25 -6.46 -6.44
CA ALA A 43 5.54 -6.83 -7.81
C ALA A 43 6.31 -5.72 -8.55
N LYS A 44 5.99 -4.45 -8.26
CA LYS A 44 6.63 -3.31 -8.90
C LYS A 44 6.55 -2.05 -8.05
N VAL A 45 7.62 -1.27 -8.06
CA VAL A 45 7.67 0.07 -7.49
C VAL A 45 8.18 1.05 -8.53
N VAL A 46 7.52 2.21 -8.68
CA VAL A 46 7.94 3.26 -9.61
C VAL A 46 7.89 4.61 -8.91
N VAL A 47 9.04 5.30 -8.90
CA VAL A 47 9.15 6.67 -8.42
C VAL A 47 8.88 7.65 -9.57
N ARG A 48 8.00 8.63 -9.33
CA ARG A 48 7.65 9.68 -10.31
C ARG A 48 7.52 11.03 -9.62
N LYS A 49 8.63 11.79 -9.54
CA LYS A 49 8.69 13.06 -8.79
C LYS A 49 8.20 12.84 -7.35
N GLN A 50 7.10 13.46 -6.95
CA GLN A 50 6.45 13.32 -5.64
C GLN A 50 5.46 12.16 -5.53
N TRP A 51 5.47 11.21 -6.47
CA TRP A 51 4.59 10.05 -6.47
C TRP A 51 5.39 8.75 -6.36
N LEU A 52 4.85 7.82 -5.57
CA LEU A 52 5.32 6.46 -5.46
C LEU A 52 4.19 5.52 -5.86
N ASP A 53 4.36 4.86 -7.00
CA ASP A 53 3.42 3.86 -7.50
C ASP A 53 3.89 2.48 -7.03
N ILE A 54 3.02 1.74 -6.35
CA ILE A 54 3.31 0.41 -5.81
C ILE A 54 2.27 -0.57 -6.34
N ASP A 55 2.73 -1.58 -7.06
CA ASP A 55 1.94 -2.74 -7.45
C ASP A 55 2.30 -3.89 -6.52
N TYR A 56 1.35 -4.40 -5.75
CA TYR A 56 1.55 -5.54 -4.85
C TYR A 56 0.44 -6.57 -5.00
N ASP A 57 0.79 -7.83 -4.74
CA ASP A 57 -0.18 -8.92 -4.67
C ASP A 57 -0.92 -8.86 -3.33
N ALA A 58 -2.22 -8.57 -3.36
CA ALA A 58 -3.06 -8.49 -2.18
C ALA A 58 -3.30 -9.85 -1.50
N ALA A 59 -2.97 -10.97 -2.14
CA ALA A 59 -2.95 -12.28 -1.51
C ALA A 59 -1.74 -12.48 -0.59
N VAL A 60 -0.65 -11.76 -0.84
CA VAL A 60 0.63 -11.88 -0.10
C VAL A 60 0.85 -10.69 0.83
N LEU A 61 0.54 -9.48 0.37
CA LEU A 61 0.78 -8.23 1.07
C LEU A 61 -0.53 -7.51 1.38
N THR A 62 -0.78 -7.23 2.66
CA THR A 62 -1.97 -6.51 3.09
C THR A 62 -1.76 -5.00 3.08
N LEU A 63 -2.87 -4.26 3.01
CA LEU A 63 -2.84 -2.80 3.14
C LEU A 63 -2.27 -2.37 4.50
N ASP A 64 -2.55 -3.11 5.58
CA ASP A 64 -1.99 -2.84 6.90
C ASP A 64 -0.46 -2.98 6.92
N ARG A 65 0.09 -3.95 6.17
CA ARG A 65 1.54 -4.10 6.00
C ARG A 65 2.16 -2.94 5.22
N VAL A 66 1.50 -2.49 4.14
CA VAL A 66 1.92 -1.27 3.42
C VAL A 66 1.99 -0.09 4.37
N ILE A 67 0.96 0.09 5.21
CA ILE A 67 0.92 1.19 6.17
C ILE A 67 2.03 1.03 7.21
N ALA A 68 2.26 -0.17 7.75
CA ALA A 68 3.35 -0.41 8.70
C ALA A 68 4.72 0.02 8.17
N ILE A 69 5.01 -0.28 6.90
CA ILE A 69 6.23 0.17 6.22
C ILE A 69 6.25 1.70 6.11
N LEU A 70 5.12 2.31 5.74
CA LEU A 70 5.00 3.77 5.74
C LEU A 70 5.09 4.38 7.13
N GLU A 71 4.69 3.72 8.22
CA GLU A 71 4.84 4.28 9.57
C GLU A 71 6.30 4.23 10.01
N ALA A 72 6.96 3.09 9.77
CA ALA A 72 8.35 2.85 10.14
C ALA A 72 9.31 3.82 9.45
N HIS A 73 9.12 4.04 8.14
CA HIS A 73 9.98 4.94 7.38
C HIS A 73 9.41 6.36 7.31
N GLY A 74 8.10 6.51 7.22
CA GLY A 74 7.44 7.81 7.00
C GLY A 74 7.60 8.82 8.13
N GLY A 75 7.56 8.36 9.38
CA GLY A 75 7.80 9.21 10.54
C GLY A 75 9.23 9.76 10.59
N GLU A 76 10.20 8.96 10.13
CA GLU A 76 11.61 9.36 10.02
C GLU A 76 11.86 10.27 8.82
N LEU A 77 11.09 10.11 7.75
CA LEU A 77 11.25 10.87 6.52
C LEU A 77 10.64 12.28 6.62
N SER A 78 9.42 12.42 7.17
CA SER A 78 8.78 13.72 7.42
C SER A 78 7.53 13.58 8.31
N GLN A 79 7.56 14.21 9.48
CA GLN A 79 6.45 14.17 10.44
C GLN A 79 5.19 14.88 9.93
N ASP A 80 5.34 15.97 9.18
CA ASP A 80 4.23 16.75 8.63
C ASP A 80 3.50 15.98 7.54
N TRP A 81 4.25 15.36 6.60
CA TRP A 81 3.68 14.49 5.57
C TRP A 81 2.98 13.28 6.20
N TRP A 82 3.63 12.63 7.17
CA TRP A 82 3.07 11.46 7.85
C TRP A 82 1.74 11.76 8.55
N THR A 83 1.64 12.93 9.18
CA THR A 83 0.43 13.40 9.84
C THR A 83 -0.69 13.66 8.83
N ALA A 84 -0.39 14.30 7.70
CA ALA A 84 -1.35 14.54 6.62
C ALA A 84 -1.83 13.23 5.98
N PHE A 85 -0.93 12.28 5.75
CA PHE A 85 -1.24 10.96 5.20
C PHE A 85 -2.19 10.18 6.12
N LYS A 86 -1.88 10.09 7.41
CA LYS A 86 -2.76 9.44 8.41
C LYS A 86 -4.14 10.08 8.44
N ALA A 87 -4.23 11.40 8.48
CA ALA A 87 -5.52 12.11 8.49
C ALA A 87 -6.38 11.76 7.26
N GLY A 88 -5.77 11.69 6.07
CA GLY A 88 -6.46 11.27 4.84
C GLY A 88 -6.82 9.79 4.80
N TRP A 89 -6.04 8.92 5.46
CA TRP A 89 -6.33 7.50 5.56
C TRP A 89 -7.48 7.21 6.53
N TYR A 90 -7.45 7.79 7.73
CA TYR A 90 -8.52 7.66 8.72
C TYR A 90 -9.86 8.15 8.15
N ARG A 91 -9.88 9.29 7.45
CA ARG A 91 -11.09 9.79 6.80
C ARG A 91 -11.68 8.80 5.79
N ARG A 92 -10.84 8.21 4.93
CA ARG A 92 -11.28 7.21 3.93
C ARG A 92 -11.72 5.89 4.57
N ARG A 93 -11.10 5.50 5.68
CA ARG A 93 -11.49 4.31 6.44
C ARG A 93 -12.84 4.51 7.14
N GLU A 94 -13.06 5.66 7.75
CA GLU A 94 -14.36 6.03 8.34
C GLU A 94 -15.45 6.13 7.29
N GLU A 95 -15.16 6.71 6.12
CA GLU A 95 -16.10 6.81 5.01
C GLU A 95 -16.49 5.42 4.49
N LYS A 96 -15.51 4.50 4.30
CA LYS A 96 -15.81 3.10 3.95
C LYS A 96 -16.66 2.38 5.00
N LEU A 97 -16.40 2.61 6.28
CA LEU A 97 -17.18 2.01 7.36
C LEU A 97 -18.62 2.56 7.38
N ARG A 98 -18.79 3.88 7.19
CA ARG A 98 -20.11 4.52 7.08
C ARG A 98 -20.89 4.05 5.86
N SER A 99 -20.24 3.89 4.70
CA SER A 99 -20.89 3.36 3.50
C SER A 99 -21.40 1.94 3.71
N ARG A 100 -20.59 1.04 4.29
CA ARG A 100 -21.03 -0.33 4.63
C ARG A 100 -22.20 -0.35 5.61
N LEU A 101 -22.19 0.54 6.61
CA LEU A 101 -23.27 0.62 7.59
C LEU A 101 -24.60 1.17 7.03
N ASN A 102 -24.53 1.92 5.92
CA ASN A 102 -25.72 2.43 5.23
C ASN A 102 -26.28 1.41 4.22
N GLU A 103 -25.44 0.59 3.58
CA GLU A 103 -25.89 -0.50 2.70
C GLU A 103 -26.70 -1.57 3.48
N ASP A 104 -26.32 -1.86 4.73
CA ASP A 104 -27.07 -2.79 5.60
C ASP A 104 -28.43 -2.25 6.08
N LYS A 105 -28.77 -0.97 5.82
CA LYS A 105 -30.04 -0.36 6.23
C LYS A 105 -31.08 -0.26 5.12
N GLU A 106 -30.73 -0.60 3.89
CA GLU A 106 -31.64 -0.60 2.73
C GLU A 106 -31.93 -2.01 2.16
N SER A 107 -31.47 -3.09 2.82
CA SER A 107 -31.81 -4.49 2.47
C SER A 107 -32.86 -5.10 3.39
#